data_AF-A0A3M1CSY1-F1
#
_entry.id   AF-A0A3M1CSY1-F1
#
_cell.length_a   1.000
_cell.length_b   1.000
_cell.length_c   1.000
_cell.angle_alpha   90.00
_cell.angle_beta   90.00
_cell.angle_gamma   90.00
#
_symmetry.space_group_name_H-M   'P 1'
#
loop_
_entity.id
_entity.type
_entity.pdbx_description
1 polymer ?
#
loop_
_entity_poly.entity_id
_entity_poly.type
_entity_poly.pdbx_seq_one_letter_code
_entity_poly.pdbx_strand_id
1 'polypeptide(L)'
;FGIDDLTPLKWSRIPHFYRAFYVYQYATSYAASQAILTRFLGGEADIIERYLNLLRSGGKNHPIALLQECGVDMTAPAPVQATLRLFADKVAELSRMV
;
A
#
# COMPACT_ATOMS: atom_id res chain seq x y z
N PHE A 1 21.18 18.99 -9.05
CA PHE A 1 19.84 19.29 -8.52
C PHE A 1 19.99 20.10 -7.24
N GLY A 2 19.90 21.43 -7.32
CA GLY A 2 20.07 22.30 -6.15
C GLY A 2 18.80 22.34 -5.30
N ILE A 3 18.95 22.34 -3.98
CA ILE A 3 17.86 22.59 -3.04
C ILE A 3 17.65 24.11 -3.03
N ASP A 4 16.54 24.58 -3.57
CA ASP A 4 16.11 25.98 -3.51
C ASP A 4 15.72 26.40 -2.07
N ASP A 5 15.90 27.69 -1.75
CA ASP A 5 15.67 28.28 -0.43
C ASP A 5 14.23 28.11 0.08
N LEU A 6 13.25 27.92 -0.81
CA LEU A 6 11.85 27.66 -0.44
C LEU A 6 11.57 26.19 -0.12
N THR A 7 12.56 25.30 -0.22
CA THR A 7 12.39 23.87 0.10
C THR A 7 11.80 23.61 1.49
N PRO A 8 12.21 24.32 2.56
CA PRO A 8 11.60 24.16 3.88
C PRO A 8 10.11 24.52 3.93
N LEU A 9 9.59 25.31 2.98
CA LEU A 9 8.18 25.71 2.91
C LEU A 9 7.31 24.74 2.09
N LYS A 10 7.88 23.66 1.54
CA LYS A 10 7.13 22.69 0.71
C LYS A 10 5.95 22.02 1.43
N TRP A 11 5.91 22.01 2.76
CA TRP A 11 4.77 21.46 3.51
C TRP A 11 3.50 22.30 3.33
N SER A 12 3.61 23.62 3.17
CA SER A 12 2.47 24.55 3.19
C SER A 12 1.54 24.38 1.99
N ARG A 13 2.10 23.91 0.87
CA ARG A 13 1.37 23.68 -0.38
C ARG A 13 0.73 22.29 -0.50
N ILE A 14 0.89 21.40 0.49
CA ILE A 14 0.36 20.03 0.44
C ILE A 14 -1.07 20.03 0.99
N PRO A 15 -2.14 19.91 0.16
CA PRO A 15 -3.51 20.05 0.63
C PRO A 15 -3.89 18.99 1.67
N HIS A 16 -3.32 17.79 1.56
CA HIS A 16 -3.58 16.68 2.47
C HIS A 16 -3.05 16.91 3.88
N PHE A 17 -2.12 17.86 4.11
CA PHE A 17 -1.66 18.18 5.47
C PHE A 17 -2.68 18.98 6.28
N TYR A 18 -3.68 19.56 5.60
CA TYR A 18 -4.85 20.17 6.23
C TYR A 18 -5.96 19.15 6.54
N ARG A 19 -5.69 17.84 6.33
CA ARG A 19 -6.54 16.71 6.76
C ARG A 19 -5.72 15.81 7.68
N ALA A 20 -5.95 15.94 8.98
CA ALA A 20 -5.18 15.22 10.00
C ALA A 20 -5.18 13.69 9.72
N PHE A 21 -3.98 13.10 9.74
CA PHE A 21 -3.75 11.66 9.59
C PHE A 21 -4.34 11.02 8.31
N TYR A 22 -4.54 11.76 7.22
CA TYR A 22 -5.05 11.16 5.99
C TYR A 22 -3.95 10.42 5.19
N VAL A 23 -2.77 11.02 5.08
CA VAL A 23 -1.73 10.60 4.12
C VAL A 23 -1.16 9.20 4.35
N TYR A 24 -1.14 8.69 5.58
CA TYR A 24 -0.61 7.36 5.86
C TYR A 24 -1.42 6.25 5.16
N GLN A 25 -2.70 6.53 4.89
CA GLN A 25 -3.62 5.59 4.23
C GLN A 25 -3.12 5.21 2.84
N TYR A 26 -2.43 6.09 2.11
CA TYR A 26 -1.86 5.76 0.81
C TYR A 26 -0.80 4.66 0.91
N ALA A 27 0.11 4.77 1.89
CA ALA A 27 1.18 3.80 2.08
C ALA A 27 0.62 2.44 2.55
N THR A 28 -0.32 2.44 3.50
CA THR A 28 -0.93 1.20 3.99
C THR A 28 -1.84 0.55 2.95
N SER A 29 -2.59 1.33 2.17
CA SER A 29 -3.42 0.81 1.07
C SER A 29 -2.57 0.20 -0.04
N TYR A 30 -1.45 0.84 -0.39
CA TYR A 30 -0.51 0.26 -1.35
C TYR A 30 0.06 -1.08 -0.86
N ALA A 31 0.46 -1.16 0.41
CA ALA A 31 0.96 -2.39 1.00
C ALA A 31 -0.10 -3.51 1.03
N ALA A 32 -1.35 -3.18 1.36
CA ALA A 32 -2.47 -4.12 1.28
C ALA A 32 -2.69 -4.62 -0.16
N SER A 33 -2.71 -3.71 -1.13
CA SER A 33 -2.86 -4.07 -2.55
C SER A 33 -1.74 -4.97 -3.05
N GLN A 34 -0.49 -4.72 -2.66
CA GLN A 34 0.64 -5.59 -3.00
C GLN A 34 0.51 -6.98 -2.38
N ALA A 35 0.01 -7.08 -1.14
CA ALA A 35 -0.23 -8.36 -0.49
C ALA A 35 -1.30 -9.18 -1.24
N ILE A 36 -2.40 -8.55 -1.66
CA ILE A 36 -3.46 -9.21 -2.47
C ILE A 36 -2.90 -9.62 -3.83
N LEU A 37 -2.20 -8.71 -4.52
CA LEU A 37 -1.63 -8.98 -5.85
C LEU A 37 -0.60 -10.12 -5.82
N THR A 38 0.25 -10.15 -4.79
CA THR A 38 1.26 -11.22 -4.63
C THR A 38 0.61 -12.59 -4.54
N ARG A 39 -0.50 -12.71 -3.79
CA ARG A 39 -1.27 -13.95 -3.66
C ARG A 39 -1.97 -14.34 -4.95
N PHE A 40 -2.54 -13.35 -5.65
CA PHE A 40 -3.11 -13.55 -6.98
C PHE A 40 -2.08 -14.10 -7.97
N LEU A 41 -0.90 -13.46 -8.08
CA LEU A 41 0.17 -13.92 -8.97
C LEU A 41 0.78 -15.26 -8.53
N GLY A 42 0.76 -15.55 -7.22
CA GLY A 42 1.18 -16.83 -6.65
C GLY A 42 0.18 -17.97 -6.82
N GLY A 43 -0.99 -17.71 -7.41
CA GLY A 43 -2.02 -18.72 -7.65
C GLY A 43 -2.75 -19.20 -6.39
N GLU A 44 -2.83 -18.37 -5.34
CA GLU A 44 -3.56 -18.70 -4.12
C GLU A 44 -5.04 -18.98 -4.45
N ALA A 45 -5.55 -20.15 -4.05
CA ALA A 45 -6.93 -20.53 -4.26
C ALA A 45 -7.89 -19.50 -3.63
N ASP A 46 -8.97 -19.20 -4.36
CA ASP A 46 -10.06 -18.28 -3.97
C ASP A 46 -9.66 -16.82 -3.69
N ILE A 47 -8.44 -16.38 -3.98
CA ILE A 47 -8.02 -14.97 -3.77
C ILE A 47 -8.86 -14.00 -4.61
N ILE A 48 -9.25 -14.40 -5.83
CA ILE A 48 -10.13 -13.61 -6.69
C ILE A 48 -11.49 -13.43 -6.02
N GLU A 49 -12.10 -14.50 -5.54
CA GLU A 49 -13.41 -14.44 -4.86
C GLU A 49 -13.33 -13.62 -3.56
N ARG A 50 -12.26 -13.78 -2.76
CA ARG A 50 -12.03 -12.94 -1.58
C ARG A 50 -11.91 -11.45 -1.94
N TYR A 51 -11.18 -11.12 -2.99
CA TYR A 51 -11.04 -9.75 -3.47
C TYR A 51 -12.37 -9.18 -4.01
N LEU A 52 -13.13 -9.96 -4.78
CA LEU A 52 -14.47 -9.54 -5.24
C LEU A 52 -15.44 -9.34 -4.07
N ASN A 53 -15.36 -10.16 -3.03
CA ASN A 53 -16.14 -9.98 -1.81
C ASN A 53 -15.74 -8.72 -1.03
N LEU A 54 -14.44 -8.40 -0.97
CA LEU A 54 -13.97 -7.12 -0.43
C LEU A 54 -14.58 -5.93 -1.19
N LEU A 55 -14.57 -5.95 -2.52
CA LEU A 55 -15.17 -4.90 -3.34
C LEU A 55 -16.68 -4.76 -3.14
N ARG A 56 -17.40 -5.90 -3.13
CA ARG A 56 -18.85 -5.94 -2.85
C ARG A 56 -19.20 -5.42 -1.46
N SER A 57 -18.27 -5.48 -0.52
CA SER A 57 -18.52 -5.07 0.87
C SER A 57 -18.65 -3.56 1.05
N GLY A 58 -18.13 -2.75 0.12
CA GLY A 58 -18.15 -1.29 0.25
C GLY A 58 -17.65 -0.83 1.63
N GLY A 59 -18.35 0.12 2.24
CA GLY A 59 -18.06 0.63 3.58
C GLY A 59 -18.80 -0.10 4.72
N LYS A 60 -19.25 -1.35 4.52
CA LYS A 60 -20.12 -2.05 5.50
C LYS A 60 -19.45 -2.33 6.85
N ASN A 61 -18.12 -2.31 6.93
CA ASN A 61 -17.35 -2.62 8.14
C ASN A 61 -16.03 -1.84 8.16
N HIS A 62 -15.29 -1.93 9.28
CA HIS A 62 -14.00 -1.29 9.45
C HIS A 62 -12.97 -1.81 8.41
N PRO A 63 -12.17 -0.93 7.77
CA PRO A 63 -11.25 -1.33 6.70
C PRO A 63 -10.26 -2.44 7.07
N ILE A 64 -9.75 -2.43 8.31
CA ILE A 64 -8.84 -3.47 8.80
C ILE A 64 -9.52 -4.84 8.84
N ALA A 65 -10.79 -4.91 9.27
CA ALA A 65 -11.54 -6.16 9.33
C ALA A 65 -11.84 -6.69 7.91
N LEU A 66 -12.24 -5.79 6.99
CA LEU A 66 -12.49 -6.16 5.59
C LEU A 66 -11.22 -6.68 4.90
N LEU A 67 -10.06 -6.07 5.16
CA LEU A 67 -8.79 -6.56 4.63
C LEU A 67 -8.41 -7.92 5.25
N GLN A 68 -8.66 -8.13 6.54
CA GLN A 68 -8.46 -9.43 7.19
C GLN A 68 -9.37 -10.52 6.59
N GLU A 69 -10.63 -10.22 6.27
CA GLU A 69 -11.54 -11.13 5.54
C GLU A 69 -10.98 -11.49 4.15
N CYS A 70 -10.28 -10.55 3.50
CA CYS A 70 -9.55 -10.79 2.24
C CYS A 70 -8.20 -11.53 2.44
N GLY A 71 -7.84 -11.85 3.69
CA GLY A 71 -6.62 -12.55 4.07
C GLY A 71 -5.43 -11.64 4.39
N VAL A 72 -5.59 -10.31 4.41
CA VAL A 72 -4.51 -9.35 4.67
C VAL A 72 -4.63 -8.77 6.08
N ASP A 73 -3.72 -9.17 6.97
CA ASP A 73 -3.64 -8.59 8.31
C ASP A 73 -2.76 -7.33 8.33
N MET A 74 -3.43 -6.17 8.38
CA MET A 74 -2.77 -4.86 8.44
C MET A 74 -2.36 -4.44 9.86
N THR A 75 -2.62 -5.27 10.89
CA THR A 75 -2.12 -5.05 12.25
C THR A 75 -0.69 -5.58 12.44
N ALA A 76 -0.25 -6.46 11.53
CA ALA A 76 1.11 -6.99 11.49
C ALA A 76 2.03 -6.13 10.61
N PRO A 77 3.36 -6.14 10.85
CA PRO A 77 4.32 -5.42 10.02
C PRO A 77 4.54 -6.07 8.64
N ALA A 78 4.11 -7.32 8.46
CA ALA A 78 4.44 -8.13 7.30
C ALA A 78 4.05 -7.51 5.93
N PRO A 79 2.84 -6.93 5.74
CA PRO A 79 2.46 -6.34 4.45
C PRO A 79 3.39 -5.19 4.01
N VAL A 80 3.78 -4.33 4.95
CA VAL A 80 4.69 -3.21 4.68
C VAL A 80 6.10 -3.72 4.39
N GLN A 81 6.60 -4.66 5.19
CA GLN A 81 7.93 -5.25 4.97
C GLN A 81 8.03 -6.01 3.64
N ALA A 82 6.97 -6.70 3.21
CA ALA A 82 6.93 -7.35 1.90
C ALA A 82 6.97 -6.33 0.76
N THR A 83 6.24 -5.22 0.91
CA THR A 83 6.23 -4.11 -0.07
C THR A 83 7.61 -3.45 -0.21
N LEU A 84 8.30 -3.22 0.90
CA LEU A 84 9.66 -2.67 0.89
C LEU A 84 10.66 -3.63 0.24
N ARG A 85 10.51 -4.94 0.46
CA ARG A 85 11.32 -5.96 -0.22
C ARG A 85 11.08 -5.95 -1.73
N LEU A 86 9.83 -5.91 -2.18
CA LEU A 86 9.49 -5.79 -3.60
C LEU A 86 10.14 -4.54 -4.21
N PHE A 87 10.10 -3.40 -3.52
CA PHE A 87 10.76 -2.18 -3.99
C PHE A 87 12.28 -2.38 -4.14
N ALA A 88 12.94 -2.97 -3.15
CA ALA A 88 14.37 -3.26 -3.20
C ALA A 88 14.73 -4.19 -4.37
N ASP A 89 13.94 -5.24 -4.59
CA ASP A 89 14.12 -6.17 -5.70
C ASP A 89 13.99 -5.48 -7.06
N LYS A 90 13.01 -4.58 -7.20
CA LYS A 90 12.80 -3.80 -8.43
C LYS A 90 13.90 -2.78 -8.69
N VAL A 91 14.45 -2.16 -7.66
CA VAL A 91 15.63 -1.31 -7.79
C VAL A 91 16.84 -2.15 -8.24
N ALA A 92 17.05 -3.32 -7.65
CA ALA A 92 18.15 -4.21 -8.02
C ALA A 92 18.01 -4.81 -9.42
N GLU A 93 16.78 -5.04 -9.89
CA GLU A 93 16.48 -5.40 -11.29
C GLU A 93 16.87 -4.25 -12.23
N LEU A 94 16.40 -3.03 -11.96
CA LEU A 94 16.71 -1.85 -12.76
C LEU A 94 18.22 -1.60 -12.84
N SER A 95 18.96 -1.71 -11.73
CA SER A 95 20.42 -1.53 -11.70
C SER A 95 21.21 -2.52 -12.55
N ARG A 96 20.63 -3.68 -12.91
CA ARG A 96 21.26 -4.66 -13.81
C ARG A 96 20.98 -4.39 -15.29
N MET A 97 20.04 -3.50 -15.59
CA MET A 97 19.64 -3.12 -16.95
C MET A 97 20.38 -1.88 -17.46
N VAL A 98 21.14 -1.20 -16.60
CA VAL A 98 21.95 -0.01 -16.89
C VAL A 98 23.41 -0.38 -16.78
#